data_AF-A0A6L5JYB2-F1
#
_entry.id   AF-A0A6L5JYB2-F1
#
_cell.length_a   1.000
_cell.length_b   1.000
_cell.length_c   1.000
_cell.angle_alpha   90.00
_cell.angle_beta   90.00
_cell.angle_gamma   90.00
#
_symmetry.space_group_name_H-M   'P 1'
#
loop_
_entity.id
_entity.type
_entity.pdbx_description
1 polymer ?
#
loop_
_entity_poly.entity_id
_entity_poly.type
_entity_poly.pdbx_seq_one_letter_code
_entity_poly.pdbx_strand_id
1 'polypeptide(L)' 'MSAPAQWKLWLVLDPRTVMIGTAVWLGVLALLIHFLLLGTERFNWIDTNKKAVVVSQTATTPAPVTAAAK' A
#
# COMPACT_ATOMS: atom_id res chain seq x y z
N MET A 1 -43.68 17.73 -17.54
CA MET A 1 -44.05 16.89 -16.38
C MET A 1 -42.77 16.31 -15.77
N SER A 2 -42.18 17.00 -14.79
CA SER A 2 -40.95 16.56 -14.14
C SER A 2 -41.29 15.82 -12.84
N ALA A 3 -40.62 14.71 -12.62
CA ALA A 3 -41.02 13.62 -11.73
C ALA A 3 -41.20 14.02 -10.24
N PRO A 4 -42.38 13.77 -9.62
CA PRO A 4 -42.63 14.01 -8.19
C PRO A 4 -41.93 13.00 -7.26
N ALA A 5 -41.06 12.13 -7.78
CA ALA A 5 -40.45 11.03 -7.03
C ALA A 5 -39.13 11.40 -6.32
N GLN A 6 -38.56 12.57 -6.61
CA GLN A 6 -37.19 12.91 -6.20
C GLN A 6 -37.02 13.10 -4.68
N TRP A 7 -38.09 13.48 -3.96
CA TRP A 7 -38.06 13.65 -2.50
C TRP A 7 -38.27 12.34 -1.72
N LYS A 8 -38.97 11.36 -2.31
CA LYS A 8 -39.22 10.04 -1.68
C LYS A 8 -37.95 9.20 -1.55
N LEU A 9 -36.91 9.56 -2.30
CA LEU A 9 -35.59 8.93 -2.19
C LEU A 9 -35.04 9.04 -0.76
N TRP A 10 -35.34 10.13 -0.05
CA TRP A 10 -34.97 10.35 1.35
C TRP A 10 -35.76 9.51 2.37
N LEU A 11 -36.89 8.90 1.99
CA LEU A 11 -37.63 8.00 2.87
C LEU A 11 -37.10 6.56 2.81
N VAL A 12 -36.41 6.18 1.74
CA VAL A 12 -35.82 4.83 1.57
C VAL A 12 -34.34 4.83 1.95
N LEU A 13 -33.65 5.94 1.68
CA LEU A 13 -32.27 6.13 2.08
C LEU A 13 -32.20 6.87 3.42
N ASP A 14 -32.11 6.11 4.51
CA ASP A 14 -31.84 6.64 5.84
C ASP A 14 -30.61 7.57 5.78
N PRO A 15 -30.72 8.86 6.15
CA PRO A 15 -29.69 9.87 5.91
C PRO A 15 -28.34 9.50 6.54
N ARG A 16 -28.37 8.79 7.67
CA ARG A 16 -27.18 8.25 8.33
C ARG A 16 -26.46 7.22 7.45
N THR A 17 -27.21 6.31 6.83
CA THR A 17 -26.67 5.21 6.01
C THR A 17 -26.04 5.73 4.73
N VAL A 18 -26.57 6.81 4.14
CA VAL A 18 -25.97 7.43 2.95
C VAL A 18 -24.62 8.06 3.26
N MET A 19 -24.50 8.77 4.39
CA MET A 19 -23.23 9.40 4.79
C MET A 19 -22.17 8.34 5.10
N ILE A 20 -22.55 7.29 5.84
CA ILE A 20 -21.65 6.19 6.19
C ILE A 20 -21.32 5.35 4.95
N GLY A 21 -22.31 5.01 4.13
CA GLY A 21 -22.13 4.23 2.91
C GLY A 21 -21.19 4.93 1.93
N THR A 22 -21.31 6.25 1.77
CA THR A 22 -20.38 7.04 0.94
C THR A 22 -18.97 7.07 1.55
N ALA A 23 -18.84 7.31 2.84
CA ALA A 23 -17.53 7.32 3.51
C ALA A 23 -16.83 5.94 3.44
N VAL A 24 -17.58 4.86 3.67
CA VAL A 24 -17.08 3.48 3.59
C VAL A 24 -16.77 3.12 2.14
N TRP A 25 -17.61 3.48 1.17
CA TRP A 25 -17.34 3.22 -0.25
C TRP A 25 -16.03 3.86 -0.71
N LEU A 26 -15.86 5.15 -0.43
CA LEU A 26 -14.62 5.86 -0.77
C LEU A 26 -13.43 5.31 0.02
N GLY A 27 -13.61 4.98 1.30
CA GLY A 27 -12.57 4.42 2.14
C GLY A 27 -12.11 3.03 1.69
N VAL A 28 -13.04 2.13 1.40
CA VAL A 28 -12.75 0.78 0.88
C VAL A 28 -12.08 0.88 -0.49
N LEU A 29 -12.58 1.73 -1.39
CA LEU A 29 -11.98 1.95 -2.70
C LEU A 29 -10.54 2.48 -2.57
N ALA A 30 -10.31 3.45 -1.67
CA ALA A 30 -8.98 3.98 -1.42
C ALA A 30 -8.03 2.88 -0.89
N LEU A 31 -8.44 2.11 0.12
CA LEU A 31 -7.64 1.03 0.68
C LEU A 31 -7.33 -0.04 -0.37
N LEU A 32 -8.31 -0.45 -1.18
CA LEU A 32 -8.12 -1.45 -2.24
C LEU A 32 -7.03 -1.03 -3.24
N ILE A 33 -7.01 0.24 -3.64
CA ILE A 33 -5.96 0.80 -4.50
C ILE A 33 -4.60 0.79 -3.77
N HIS A 34 -4.56 1.22 -2.50
CA HIS A 34 -3.30 1.23 -1.74
C HIS A 34 -2.72 -0.18 -1.60
N PHE A 35 -3.54 -1.17 -1.26
CA PHE A 35 -3.12 -2.58 -1.17
C PHE A 35 -2.61 -3.11 -2.50
N LEU A 36 -3.21 -2.70 -3.64
CA LEU A 36 -2.74 -3.09 -4.96
C LEU A 36 -1.36 -2.49 -5.27
N LEU A 37 -1.14 -1.21 -4.96
CA LEU A 37 0.17 -0.56 -5.15
C LEU A 37 1.24 -1.20 -4.26
N LEU A 38 0.93 -1.35 -2.97
CA LEU A 38 1.84 -1.88 -1.97
C LEU A 38 2.15 -3.37 -2.18
N GLY A 39 1.24 -4.14 -2.77
CA GLY A 39 1.45 -5.55 -3.06
C GLY A 39 2.39 -5.82 -4.25
N THR A 40 2.62 -4.83 -5.12
CA THR A 40 3.46 -5.03 -6.32
C THR A 40 4.92 -4.72 -6.03
N GLU A 41 5.85 -5.59 -6.48
CA GLU A 41 7.31 -5.42 -6.25
C GLU A 41 7.88 -4.08 -6.77
N ARG A 42 7.15 -3.40 -7.67
CA ARG A 42 7.55 -2.13 -8.27
C ARG A 42 7.08 -0.90 -7.49
N PHE A 43 5.87 -0.94 -6.91
CA PHE A 43 5.23 0.21 -6.25
C PHE A 43 5.12 0.04 -4.72
N ASN A 44 5.65 -1.06 -4.19
CA ASN A 44 5.79 -1.30 -2.75
C ASN A 44 6.86 -0.37 -2.14
N TRP A 45 6.42 0.80 -1.69
CA TRP A 45 7.31 1.79 -1.09
C TRP A 45 7.79 1.39 0.31
N ILE A 46 7.12 0.45 0.99
CA ILE A 46 7.54 -0.08 2.30
C ILE A 46 8.71 -1.06 2.14
N ASP A 47 8.78 -1.79 1.03
CA ASP A 47 9.83 -2.77 0.70
C ASP A 47 10.88 -2.23 -0.28
N THR A 48 11.06 -0.90 -0.31
CA THR A 48 12.07 -0.22 -1.15
C THR A 48 13.53 -0.47 -0.74
N ASN A 49 13.84 -1.62 -0.12
CA ASN A 49 15.21 -2.05 0.16
C ASN A 49 15.69 -3.19 -0.77
N LYS A 50 14.89 -3.61 -1.75
CA LYS A 50 15.29 -4.64 -2.74
C LYS A 50 15.74 -4.04 -4.08
N LYS A 51 16.48 -2.94 -4.04
CA LYS A 51 17.58 -2.66 -4.99
C LYS A 51 18.87 -2.35 -4.25
N ALA A 52 19.17 -3.15 -3.25
CA ALA A 52 20.52 -3.58 -3.00
C ALA A 52 20.47 -5.09 -2.73
N VAL A 53 20.30 -5.90 -3.79
CA VAL A 53 21.16 -7.10 -3.89
C VAL A 53 22.58 -6.59 -4.13
N VAL A 54 23.09 -5.90 -3.12
CA VAL A 54 24.48 -5.92 -2.80
C VAL A 54 24.57 -7.20 -2.01
N VAL A 55 24.89 -8.29 -2.70
CA VAL A 55 25.74 -9.32 -2.13
C VAL A 55 27.06 -8.60 -1.78
N SER A 56 27.05 -7.82 -0.71
CA SER A 56 28.21 -7.50 0.11
C SER A 56 27.95 -8.16 1.44
N GLN A 57 27.95 -9.48 1.40
CA GLN A 57 28.68 -10.21 2.42
C GLN A 57 30.17 -10.11 2.06
N THR A 58 30.72 -8.91 2.19
CA THR A 58 32.16 -8.69 2.29
C THR A 58 32.42 -8.26 3.73
N ALA A 59 32.38 -9.25 4.62
CA ALA A 59 33.05 -9.17 5.92
C ALA A 59 33.54 -10.56 6.34
N THR A 60 34.17 -11.30 5.43
CA THR A 60 35.31 -12.15 5.78
C THR A 60 36.56 -11.41 5.33
N THR A 61 37.07 -10.58 6.23
CA THR A 61 38.33 -9.84 6.14
C THR A 61 39.45 -10.78 5.65
N PRO A 62 40.13 -10.52 4.52
CA PRO A 62 41.43 -11.10 4.28
C PRO A 62 42.41 -10.32 5.17
N ALA A 63 42.73 -10.85 6.34
CA ALA A 63 43.80 -10.30 7.15
C ALA A 63 45.14 -10.58 6.44
N PRO A 64 45.94 -9.55 6.07
CA PRO A 64 47.30 -9.79 5.63
C PRO A 64 48.14 -10.01 6.89
N VAL A 65 48.31 -11.27 7.31
CA VAL A 65 49.36 -11.61 8.26
C VAL A 65 50.64 -11.87 7.49
N THR A 66 51.42 -10.80 7.36
CA THR A 66 52.86 -10.86 7.17
C THR A 66 53.46 -11.63 8.36
N ALA A 67 53.68 -12.94 8.25
CA ALA A 67 54.55 -13.67 9.19
C ALA A 67 54.96 -15.06 8.67
N ALA A 68 56.27 -15.20 8.50
CA ALA A 68 57.07 -16.42 8.63
C ALA A 68 56.97 -17.52 7.56
N ALA A 69 57.94 -17.52 6.63
CA ALA A 69 58.52 -18.76 6.14
C ALA A 69 60.05 -18.60 6.02
N LYS A 70 60.72 -19.61 6.56
CA LYS A 70 62.15 -19.86 6.75
C LYS A 70 63.02 -19.70 5.50
#